data_AF-A0A953L9U0-F1
#
_entry.id   AF-A0A953L9U0-F1
#
_cell.length_a   1.000
_cell.length_b   1.000
_cell.length_c   1.000
_cell.angle_alpha   90.00
_cell.angle_beta   90.00
_cell.angle_gamma   90.00
#
_symmetry.space_group_name_H-M   'P 1'
#
loop_
_entity.id
_entity.type
_entity.pdbx_description
1 polymer ?
#
loop_
_entity_poly.entity_id
_entity_poly.type
_entity_poly.pdbx_seq_one_letter_code
_entity_poly.pdbx_strand_id
1 'polypeptide(L)'
;MYFEDYTYVSLEDPDLRDFAQNDPRGFLEMYPEKAIFDEMQRVPSLFSYLQGVVDDSGMVGQFILSGSQNFHLIQNITQSLAGRVALFHLMPLDLSEMKSEELLDDSYTDVIFKGSSR
;
A
#
# COMPACT_ATOMS: atom_id res chain seq x y z
N MET A 1 -13.88 2.10 12.26
CA MET A 1 -12.59 1.98 11.54
C MET A 1 -12.53 3.16 10.56
N TYR A 2 -11.40 3.85 10.37
CA TYR A 2 -11.37 5.17 9.70
C TYR A 2 -11.85 5.24 8.23
N PHE A 3 -12.19 4.11 7.59
CA PHE A 3 -12.74 4.02 6.23
C PHE A 3 -13.85 2.96 6.12
N GLU A 4 -14.98 3.16 6.82
CA GLU A 4 -16.10 2.18 6.84
C GLU A 4 -16.77 1.96 5.47
N ASP A 5 -16.67 2.93 4.55
CA ASP A 5 -17.27 2.84 3.21
C ASP A 5 -16.34 2.20 2.16
N TYR A 6 -15.12 1.78 2.53
CA TYR A 6 -14.15 1.22 1.60
C TYR A 6 -14.06 -0.30 1.73
N THR A 7 -14.08 -0.98 0.58
CA THR A 7 -13.73 -2.40 0.54
C THR A 7 -12.23 -2.55 0.63
N TYR A 8 -11.72 -3.20 1.68
CA TYR A 8 -10.30 -3.46 1.86
C TYR A 8 -9.89 -4.75 1.17
N VAL A 9 -8.81 -4.69 0.38
CA VAL A 9 -8.30 -5.79 -0.43
C VAL A 9 -6.78 -5.82 -0.31
N SER A 10 -6.23 -6.94 0.16
CA SER A 10 -4.78 -7.11 0.30
C SER A 10 -4.20 -7.94 -0.83
N LEU A 11 -3.21 -7.40 -1.54
CA LEU A 11 -2.46 -8.10 -2.59
C LEU A 11 -1.28 -8.92 -2.03
N GLU A 12 -1.19 -9.05 -0.71
CA GLU A 12 -0.38 -10.11 -0.09
C GLU A 12 -1.00 -11.48 -0.31
N ASP A 13 -2.33 -11.55 -0.31
CA ASP A 13 -3.09 -12.77 -0.62
C ASP A 13 -2.72 -13.26 -2.03
N PRO A 14 -2.17 -14.48 -2.15
CA PRO A 14 -1.70 -15.00 -3.43
C PRO A 14 -2.84 -15.18 -4.45
N ASP A 15 -4.05 -15.55 -4.03
CA ASP A 15 -5.15 -15.80 -4.94
C ASP A 15 -5.68 -14.47 -5.53
N LEU A 16 -5.81 -13.45 -4.69
CA LEU A 16 -6.19 -12.10 -5.13
C LEU A 16 -5.10 -11.47 -6.01
N ARG A 17 -3.83 -11.67 -5.64
CA ARG A 17 -2.69 -11.19 -6.44
C ARG A 17 -2.66 -11.85 -7.81
N ASP A 18 -2.80 -13.16 -7.87
CA ASP A 18 -2.80 -13.91 -9.13
C ASP A 18 -3.98 -13.51 -10.00
N PHE A 19 -5.16 -13.27 -9.40
CA PHE A 19 -6.30 -12.75 -10.14
C PHE A 19 -6.04 -11.36 -10.72
N ALA A 20 -5.54 -10.41 -9.91
CA ALA A 20 -5.21 -9.07 -10.36
C ALA A 20 -4.11 -9.04 -11.43
N GLN A 21 -3.19 -10.02 -11.42
CA GLN A 21 -2.14 -10.15 -12.43
C GLN A 21 -2.67 -10.72 -13.75
N ASN A 22 -3.52 -11.74 -13.69
CA ASN A 22 -4.02 -12.44 -14.88
C ASN A 22 -5.18 -11.72 -15.56
N ASP A 23 -6.09 -11.12 -14.79
CA ASP A 23 -7.23 -10.35 -15.28
C ASP A 23 -7.42 -9.06 -14.46
N PRO A 24 -6.57 -8.04 -14.70
CA PRO A 24 -6.64 -6.77 -13.99
C PRO A 24 -7.95 -6.00 -14.24
N ARG A 25 -8.62 -6.22 -15.39
CA ARG A 25 -9.92 -5.57 -15.67
C ARG A 25 -11.03 -6.21 -14.87
N GLY A 26 -11.16 -7.53 -14.94
CA GLY A 26 -12.14 -8.27 -14.14
C GLY A 26 -11.93 -8.05 -12.64
N PHE A 27 -10.68 -7.94 -12.19
CA PHE A 27 -10.37 -7.58 -10.81
C PHE A 27 -10.95 -6.22 -10.42
N LEU A 28 -10.72 -5.16 -11.22
CA LEU A 28 -11.24 -3.82 -10.93
C LEU A 28 -12.78 -3.74 -11.05
N GLU A 29 -13.39 -4.52 -11.94
CA GLU A 29 -14.85 -4.61 -12.07
C GLU A 29 -15.53 -5.16 -10.79
N MET A 30 -14.84 -5.96 -9.98
CA MET A 30 -15.35 -6.39 -8.67
C MET A 30 -15.41 -5.26 -7.64
N TYR A 31 -14.69 -4.16 -7.89
CA TYR A 31 -14.55 -3.02 -6.98
C TYR A 31 -14.92 -1.71 -7.69
N PRO A 32 -16.19 -1.54 -8.14
CA PRO A 32 -16.59 -0.42 -8.99
C PRO A 32 -16.59 0.94 -8.26
N GLU A 33 -16.70 0.93 -6.93
CA GLU A 33 -16.80 2.13 -6.09
C GLU A 33 -15.53 2.35 -5.26
N LYS A 34 -15.65 2.40 -3.93
CA LYS A 34 -14.56 2.75 -3.02
C LYS A 34 -13.80 1.51 -2.55
N ALA A 35 -12.52 1.41 -2.91
CA ALA A 35 -11.67 0.30 -2.47
C ALA A 35 -10.27 0.75 -2.01
N ILE A 36 -9.74 0.04 -1.02
CA ILE A 36 -8.35 0.14 -0.56
C ILE A 36 -7.61 -1.08 -1.13
N PHE A 37 -6.64 -0.84 -1.99
CA PHE A 37 -5.70 -1.85 -2.48
C PHE A 37 -4.40 -1.75 -1.71
N ASP A 38 -4.19 -2.70 -0.82
CA ASP A 38 -3.01 -2.80 0.04
C ASP A 38 -1.88 -3.56 -0.67
N GLU A 39 -0.63 -3.14 -0.45
CA GLU A 39 0.56 -3.73 -1.08
C GLU A 39 0.52 -3.71 -2.64
N MET A 40 0.04 -2.61 -3.20
CA MET A 40 -0.15 -2.38 -4.64
C MET A 40 1.12 -2.62 -5.48
N GLN A 41 2.31 -2.40 -4.93
CA GLN A 41 3.59 -2.69 -5.58
C GLN A 41 3.75 -4.16 -5.99
N ARG A 42 2.96 -5.09 -5.44
CA ARG A 42 2.95 -6.51 -5.82
C ARG A 42 2.36 -6.74 -7.21
N VAL A 43 1.53 -5.81 -7.71
CA VAL A 43 0.92 -5.86 -9.04
C VAL A 43 1.10 -4.52 -9.77
N PRO A 44 2.32 -4.16 -10.20
CA PRO A 44 2.58 -2.87 -10.85
C PRO A 44 1.78 -2.64 -12.13
N SER A 45 1.42 -3.71 -12.85
CA SER A 45 0.61 -3.61 -14.07
C SER A 45 -0.75 -2.95 -13.82
N LEU A 46 -1.31 -3.09 -12.61
CA LEU A 46 -2.64 -2.61 -12.24
C LEU A 46 -2.74 -1.07 -12.24
N PHE A 47 -1.62 -0.34 -12.12
CA PHE A 47 -1.60 1.13 -12.21
C PHE A 47 -2.14 1.65 -13.56
N SER A 48 -1.77 1.02 -14.68
CA SER A 48 -2.23 1.44 -16.01
C SER A 48 -3.74 1.21 -16.19
N TYR A 49 -4.29 0.17 -15.57
CA TYR A 49 -5.72 -0.11 -15.62
C TYR A 49 -6.51 0.83 -14.71
N LEU A 50 -6.00 1.10 -13.50
CA LEU A 50 -6.57 2.09 -12.59
C LEU A 50 -6.69 3.47 -13.23
N GLN A 51 -5.69 3.88 -14.03
CA GLN A 51 -5.76 5.15 -14.75
C GLN A 51 -7.01 5.23 -15.63
N GLY A 52 -7.27 4.19 -16.44
CA GLY A 52 -8.46 4.17 -17.31
C GLY A 52 -9.76 4.21 -16.52
N VAL A 53 -9.86 3.41 -15.45
CA VAL A 53 -11.07 3.36 -14.61
C VAL A 53 -11.35 4.71 -13.93
N VAL A 54 -10.33 5.37 -13.40
CA VAL A 54 -10.47 6.68 -12.74
C VAL A 54 -10.77 7.79 -13.77
N ASP A 55 -10.14 7.72 -14.95
CA ASP A 55 -10.42 8.66 -16.05
C ASP A 55 -11.88 8.56 -16.51
N ASP A 56 -12.43 7.34 -16.60
CA ASP A 56 -13.81 7.10 -17.02
C ASP A 56 -14.84 7.43 -15.92
N SER A 57 -14.52 7.14 -14.65
CA SER A 57 -15.45 7.36 -13.53
C SER A 57 -15.54 8.83 -13.11
N GLY A 58 -14.43 9.57 -13.18
CA GLY A 58 -14.31 10.92 -12.63
C GLY A 58 -14.47 11.01 -11.09
N MET A 59 -14.49 9.87 -10.39
CA MET A 59 -14.78 9.82 -8.96
C MET A 59 -13.54 10.14 -8.12
N VAL A 60 -13.61 11.24 -7.36
CA VAL A 60 -12.54 11.62 -6.43
C VAL A 60 -12.49 10.64 -5.26
N GLY A 61 -11.29 10.11 -4.98
CA GLY A 61 -11.07 9.18 -3.87
C GLY A 61 -11.63 7.78 -4.10
N GLN A 62 -11.86 7.39 -5.35
CA GLN A 62 -12.36 6.05 -5.70
C GLN A 62 -11.45 4.93 -5.16
N PHE A 63 -10.14 5.10 -5.28
CA PHE A 63 -9.18 4.11 -4.81
C PHE A 63 -8.16 4.70 -3.85
N ILE A 64 -7.83 3.94 -2.81
CA ILE A 64 -6.70 4.19 -1.91
C ILE A 64 -5.68 3.09 -2.16
N LEU A 65 -4.45 3.47 -2.44
CA LEU A 65 -3.36 2.53 -2.72
C LEU A 65 -2.33 2.61 -1.60
N SER A 66 -1.90 1.46 -1.10
CA SER A 66 -0.83 1.36 -0.10
C SER A 66 0.39 0.61 -0.65
N GLY A 67 1.52 0.78 0.03
CA GLY A 67 2.63 -0.14 -0.10
C GLY A 67 3.83 0.17 0.77
N SER A 68 4.38 -0.86 1.40
CA SER A 68 5.59 -0.78 2.23
C SER A 68 6.85 -0.39 1.43
N GLN A 69 6.96 -0.76 0.15
CA GLN A 69 8.13 -0.48 -0.69
C GLN A 69 7.94 0.78 -1.54
N ASN A 70 8.16 1.93 -0.92
CA ASN A 70 7.84 3.26 -1.46
C ASN A 70 8.51 3.61 -2.82
N PHE A 71 9.74 3.17 -3.09
CA PHE A 71 10.50 3.71 -4.24
C PHE A 71 9.93 3.29 -5.61
N HIS A 72 9.62 2.01 -5.82
CA HIS A 72 9.07 1.51 -7.08
C HIS A 72 7.61 1.91 -7.28
N LEU A 73 6.87 2.04 -6.17
CA LEU A 73 5.47 2.42 -6.17
C LEU A 73 5.30 3.87 -6.66
N ILE A 74 6.12 4.80 -6.12
CA ILE A 74 6.08 6.23 -6.48
C ILE A 74 6.42 6.46 -7.95
N GLN A 75 7.44 5.78 -8.50
CA GLN A 75 7.83 5.96 -9.91
C GLN A 75 6.72 5.53 -10.87
N ASN A 76 6.10 4.37 -10.64
CA ASN A 76 5.04 3.86 -11.50
C ASN A 76 3.74 4.68 -11.40
N ILE A 77 3.38 5.14 -10.20
CA ILE A 77 2.22 6.02 -9.97
C ILE A 77 2.42 7.36 -10.68
N THR A 78 3.58 7.99 -10.54
CA THR A 78 3.78 9.36 -11.04
C THR A 78 3.63 9.42 -12.57
N GLN A 79 4.02 8.37 -13.30
CA GLN A 79 3.87 8.31 -14.75
C GLN A 79 2.44 7.97 -15.21
N SER A 80 1.76 7.03 -14.54
CA SER A 80 0.43 6.56 -14.94
C SER A 80 -0.70 7.45 -14.40
N LEU A 81 -0.63 7.91 -13.16
CA LEU A 81 -1.72 8.61 -12.47
C LEU A 81 -1.44 10.11 -12.26
N ALA A 82 -0.53 10.70 -13.02
CA ALA A 82 -0.23 12.13 -12.97
C ALA A 82 -1.51 12.99 -12.99
N GLY A 83 -1.65 13.87 -11.99
CA GLY A 83 -2.77 14.81 -11.88
C GLY A 83 -4.09 14.23 -11.33
N ARG A 84 -4.16 12.91 -11.05
CA ARG A 84 -5.37 12.22 -10.56
C ARG A 84 -5.19 11.49 -9.23
N VAL A 85 -3.98 11.53 -8.68
CA VAL A 85 -3.63 10.88 -7.42
C VAL A 85 -3.12 11.93 -6.42
N ALA A 86 -3.52 11.77 -5.16
CA ALA A 86 -2.86 12.41 -4.03
C ALA A 86 -1.94 11.37 -3.38
N LEU A 87 -0.63 11.63 -3.38
CA LEU A 87 0.36 10.72 -2.79
C LEU A 87 0.66 11.16 -1.36
N PHE A 88 0.48 10.26 -0.40
CA PHE A 88 0.89 10.45 0.98
C PHE A 88 2.05 9.49 1.29
N HIS A 89 3.24 10.05 1.52
CA HIS A 89 4.39 9.26 1.94
C HIS A 89 4.48 9.26 3.47
N LEU A 90 4.22 8.11 4.08
CA LEU A 90 4.42 7.90 5.51
C LEU A 90 5.88 7.47 5.71
N MET A 91 6.66 8.29 6.42
CA MET A 91 8.01 7.92 6.80
C MET A 91 7.94 6.72 7.76
N PRO A 92 8.90 5.75 7.68
CA PRO A 92 9.06 4.76 8.73
C PRO A 92 9.17 5.49 10.06
N LEU A 93 8.55 4.95 11.11
CA LEU A 93 8.65 5.49 12.48
C LEU A 93 10.10 5.90 12.73
N ASP A 94 10.30 7.20 12.91
CA ASP A 94 11.62 7.75 13.17
C ASP A 94 12.09 7.10 14.47
N LEU A 95 13.24 6.41 14.46
CA LEU A 95 13.84 5.81 15.68
C LEU A 95 14.02 6.86 16.80
N SER A 96 13.87 8.13 16.46
CA SER A 96 13.82 9.30 17.33
C SER A 96 12.58 9.38 18.25
N GLU A 97 11.44 8.75 17.92
CA GLU A 97 10.23 8.76 18.78
C GLU A 97 10.15 7.58 19.77
N MET A 98 10.91 6.50 19.56
CA MET A 98 10.95 5.32 20.43
C MET A 98 11.58 5.56 21.82
N LYS A 99 11.93 6.81 22.17
CA LYS A 99 12.45 7.20 23.49
C LYS A 99 11.45 7.97 24.37
N SER A 100 10.25 8.27 23.88
CA SER A 100 9.29 9.11 24.62
C SER A 100 8.09 8.38 25.23
N GLU A 101 7.92 7.09 24.94
CA GLU A 101 6.87 6.26 25.54
C GLU A 101 7.57 5.08 26.22
N GLU A 102 7.50 5.02 27.55
CA GLU A 102 8.04 3.97 28.44
C GLU A 102 7.34 2.61 28.18
N LEU A 103 7.40 2.09 26.95
CA LEU A 103 6.77 0.85 26.49
C LEU A 103 7.80 -0.22 26.13
N LEU A 104 8.94 -0.22 26.81
CA LEU A 104 9.87 -1.35 26.79
C LEU A 104 10.14 -1.76 28.23
N ASP A 105 9.43 -2.78 28.68
CA ASP A 105 9.83 -3.58 29.83
C ASP A 105 11.27 -4.06 29.60
N ASP A 106 12.12 -3.99 30.63
CA ASP A 106 13.60 -4.06 30.61
C ASP A 106 14.21 -5.38 30.08
N SER A 107 13.42 -6.23 29.42
CA SER A 107 13.81 -7.56 28.91
C SER A 107 14.27 -7.57 27.44
N TYR A 108 14.22 -6.46 26.70
CA TYR A 108 14.62 -6.43 25.28
C TYR A 108 16.09 -6.05 25.03
N THR A 109 16.76 -5.43 26.00
CA THR A 109 18.18 -5.04 25.89
C THR A 109 19.14 -6.23 25.97
N ASP A 110 18.71 -7.38 26.48
CA ASP A 110 19.56 -8.58 26.58
C ASP A 110 19.69 -9.38 25.26
N VAL A 111 18.81 -9.17 24.29
CA VAL A 111 18.86 -9.91 23.01
C VAL A 111 19.74 -9.19 21.97
N ILE A 112 19.99 -7.89 22.15
CA ILE A 112 20.76 -7.06 21.19
C ILE A 112 22.29 -7.21 21.41
N PHE A 113 22.75 -7.70 22.56
CA PHE A 113 24.18 -7.79 22.89
C PHE A 113 24.83 -9.19 22.81
N LYS A 114 24.23 -10.16 22.12
CA LYS A 114 24.91 -11.43 21.78
C LYS A 114 24.92 -11.71 20.28
N GLY A 115 25.68 -10.89 19.56
CA GLY A 115 26.01 -11.10 18.15
C GLY A 115 27.39 -10.54 17.79
N SER A 116 28.37 -10.68 18.68
CA SER A 116 29.79 -10.43 18.36
C SER A 116 30.55 -11.75 18.30
N SER A 117 31.22 -11.97 17.16
CA SER A 117 32.30 -12.93 16.90
C SER A 117 32.02 -14.42 17.06
N ARG A 118 31.87 -15.10 15.92
CA ARG A 118 32.86 -16.08 15.46
C ARG A 118 32.78 -16.31 13.96
#